data_AF-A0A0F8W9M0-F1
#
_entry.id   AF-A0A0F8W9M0-F1
#
_cell.length_a   1.000
_cell.length_b   1.000
_cell.length_c   1.000
_cell.angle_alpha   90.00
_cell.angle_beta   90.00
_cell.angle_gamma   90.00
#
_symmetry.space_group_name_H-M   'P 1'
#
loop_
_entity.id
_entity.type
_entity.pdbx_description
1 polymer ?
#
loop_
_entity_poly.entity_id
_entity_poly.type
_entity_poly.pdbx_seq_one_letter_code
_entity_poly.pdbx_strand_id
1 'polypeptide(L)'
;MNDAPQEIKKKNYLRIVFLNLLISVFIIISYIYTAEGFGAISTVFIGNQEFFLHFGVTLTLFTFLSVLSGPIHGLIDGFLSEFFFQIAVYQEIYFEWCLIVGIIGLLVGLYKYKPLKYHEGIKVYYTFLLLVLFTFFLSGLIIAFQTLFNPGQFSLEDIILNYGFKFFFQALVSIIFLVPILLVIYDRIFAASEKQLYYMWLTHHPVSDSDHTFYLKFGRTKIYFCSRCSGVILGGLMSLFLTGIVEMIFQAELSGELALILIIVLPIPNFIDWGTQRLLLRKSTTESRLLTGFIVGAALHIMSFTYKYYFFTMLILTLYFCVFFLLVFWGHKKEMKLLKEEDYDYLSNSGID
;
A
#
# COMPACT_ATOMS: atom_id res chain seq x y z
N MET A 1 36.21 14.21 20.10
CA MET A 1 35.13 13.42 19.49
C MET A 1 35.55 13.19 18.05
N ASN A 2 35.99 11.97 17.73
CA ASN A 2 36.40 11.65 16.36
C ASN A 2 35.12 11.51 15.52
N ASP A 3 34.99 12.35 14.51
CA ASP A 3 33.96 12.23 13.50
C ASP A 3 34.17 10.89 12.77
N ALA A 4 33.38 9.89 13.15
CA ALA A 4 33.35 8.63 12.43
C ALA A 4 33.02 8.95 10.96
N PRO A 5 33.76 8.37 9.99
CA PRO A 5 33.53 8.65 8.58
C PRO A 5 32.06 8.39 8.25
N GLN A 6 31.39 9.39 7.70
CA GLN A 6 30.00 9.28 7.26
C GLN A 6 29.93 8.19 6.19
N GLU A 7 29.53 6.99 6.60
CA GLU A 7 29.21 5.89 5.69
C GLU A 7 28.19 6.41 4.68
N ILE A 8 28.57 6.45 3.41
CA ILE A 8 27.68 6.80 2.32
C ILE A 8 26.59 5.72 2.32
N LYS A 9 25.42 6.02 2.90
CA LYS A 9 24.26 5.14 2.90
C LYS A 9 23.86 4.85 1.45
N LYS A 10 24.30 3.70 0.95
CA LYS A 10 23.92 3.21 -0.38
C LYS A 10 22.40 3.19 -0.45
N LYS A 11 21.81 3.98 -1.35
CA LYS A 11 20.36 4.03 -1.53
C LYS A 11 19.89 2.64 -1.92
N ASN A 12 19.03 2.05 -1.09
CA ASN A 12 18.44 0.76 -1.39
C ASN A 12 17.22 0.96 -2.31
N TYR A 13 17.46 0.89 -3.62
CA TYR A 13 16.43 1.13 -4.64
C TYR A 13 15.22 0.21 -4.49
N LEU A 14 15.42 -1.06 -4.12
CA LEU A 14 14.34 -2.03 -3.99
C LEU A 14 13.41 -1.66 -2.83
N ARG A 15 13.96 -1.20 -1.70
CA ARG A 15 13.14 -0.64 -0.61
C ARG A 15 12.31 0.56 -1.04
N ILE A 16 12.87 1.46 -1.86
CA ILE A 16 12.14 2.63 -2.37
C ILE A 16 11.00 2.18 -3.28
N VAL A 17 11.27 1.28 -4.23
CA VAL A 17 10.26 0.74 -5.15
C VAL A 17 9.15 0.03 -4.38
N PHE A 18 9.49 -0.86 -3.45
CA PHE A 18 8.50 -1.61 -2.69
C PHE A 18 7.61 -0.70 -1.82
N LEU A 19 8.20 0.29 -1.16
CA LEU A 19 7.44 1.22 -0.33
C LEU A 19 6.47 2.06 -1.18
N ASN A 20 6.90 2.54 -2.34
CA ASN A 20 6.02 3.28 -3.25
C ASN A 20 4.91 2.38 -3.80
N LEU A 21 5.23 1.15 -4.20
CA LEU A 21 4.23 0.19 -4.66
C LEU A 21 3.19 -0.11 -3.57
N LEU A 22 3.65 -0.29 -2.33
CA LEU A 22 2.78 -0.50 -1.18
C LEU A 22 1.83 0.69 -0.94
N ILE A 23 2.35 1.92 -1.01
CA ILE A 23 1.53 3.13 -0.87
C ILE A 23 0.46 3.17 -1.99
N SER A 24 0.88 2.95 -3.23
CA SER A 24 -0.02 2.96 -4.39
C SER A 24 -1.14 1.93 -4.26
N VAL A 25 -0.79 0.68 -3.95
CA VAL A 25 -1.74 -0.41 -3.74
C VAL A 25 -2.71 -0.08 -2.60
N PHE A 26 -2.20 0.43 -1.48
CA PHE A 26 -3.05 0.78 -0.35
C PHE A 26 -4.08 1.86 -0.71
N ILE A 27 -3.66 2.87 -1.48
CA ILE A 27 -4.56 3.94 -1.94
C ILE A 27 -5.62 3.37 -2.90
N ILE A 28 -5.20 2.55 -3.86
CA ILE A 28 -6.10 1.94 -4.85
C ILE A 28 -7.13 1.03 -4.18
N ILE A 29 -6.70 0.12 -3.30
CA ILE A 29 -7.59 -0.76 -2.53
C ILE A 29 -8.58 0.07 -1.72
N SER A 30 -8.09 1.07 -0.97
CA SER A 30 -8.94 1.93 -0.13
C SER A 30 -9.96 2.70 -0.97
N TYR A 31 -9.57 3.19 -2.14
CA TYR A 31 -10.45 3.89 -3.07
C TYR A 31 -11.57 2.97 -3.55
N ILE A 32 -11.23 1.83 -4.11
CA ILE A 32 -12.20 0.93 -4.75
C ILE A 32 -13.22 0.41 -3.73
N TYR A 33 -12.78 -0.09 -2.58
CA TYR A 33 -13.72 -0.62 -1.58
C TYR A 33 -14.58 0.48 -0.92
N THR A 34 -14.06 1.70 -0.80
CA THR A 34 -14.89 2.83 -0.34
C THR A 34 -15.89 3.24 -1.42
N ALA A 35 -15.46 3.23 -2.69
CA ALA A 35 -16.29 3.56 -3.83
C ALA A 35 -17.41 2.54 -4.07
N GLU A 36 -17.18 1.26 -3.77
CA GLU A 36 -18.22 0.23 -3.83
C GLU A 36 -19.39 0.53 -2.88
N GLY A 37 -19.10 0.97 -1.66
CA GLY A 37 -20.12 1.28 -0.66
C GLY A 37 -20.73 2.69 -0.76
N PHE A 38 -19.95 3.69 -1.17
CA PHE A 38 -20.34 5.11 -1.12
C PHE A 38 -20.36 5.81 -2.49
N GLY A 39 -20.06 5.08 -3.57
CA GLY A 39 -19.84 5.64 -4.91
C GLY A 39 -18.41 6.15 -5.10
N ALA A 40 -17.89 5.98 -6.32
CA ALA A 40 -16.68 6.65 -6.78
C ALA A 40 -16.90 8.17 -6.92
N ILE A 41 -15.80 8.92 -7.07
CA ILE A 41 -15.87 10.37 -7.26
C ILE A 41 -16.68 10.72 -8.51
N SER A 42 -16.55 9.95 -9.58
CA SER A 42 -17.29 10.14 -10.84
C SER A 42 -18.77 9.71 -10.78
N THR A 43 -19.15 8.80 -9.86
CA THR A 43 -20.50 8.23 -9.81
C THR A 43 -21.57 9.30 -9.71
N VAL A 44 -21.29 10.34 -8.92
CA VAL A 44 -22.18 11.46 -8.65
C VAL A 44 -22.51 12.27 -9.92
N PHE A 45 -21.69 12.15 -10.97
CA PHE A 45 -21.76 12.94 -12.19
C PHE A 45 -22.13 12.12 -13.43
N ILE A 46 -21.80 10.82 -13.45
CA ILE A 46 -22.17 9.92 -14.56
C ILE A 46 -23.62 9.46 -14.41
N GLY A 47 -24.05 9.10 -13.19
CA GLY A 47 -25.34 8.43 -12.98
C GLY A 47 -26.51 9.33 -12.55
N ASN A 48 -26.25 10.58 -12.15
CA ASN A 48 -27.29 11.43 -11.57
C ASN A 48 -27.16 12.89 -12.00
N GLN A 49 -28.00 13.30 -12.95
CA GLN A 49 -28.01 14.64 -13.51
C GLN A 49 -28.66 15.67 -12.59
N GLU A 50 -29.44 15.25 -11.60
CA GLU A 50 -30.02 16.17 -10.64
C GLU A 50 -28.98 16.65 -9.62
N PHE A 51 -29.10 17.92 -9.22
CA PHE A 51 -28.28 18.50 -8.16
C PHE A 51 -28.66 17.87 -6.82
N PHE A 52 -27.90 16.86 -6.41
CA PHE A 52 -27.98 16.26 -5.08
C PHE A 52 -26.63 16.35 -4.38
N LEU A 53 -26.62 16.91 -3.17
CA LEU A 53 -25.41 17.01 -2.36
C LEU A 53 -25.17 15.69 -1.64
N HIS A 54 -24.23 14.90 -2.15
CA HIS A 54 -23.78 13.67 -1.50
C HIS A 54 -22.53 13.92 -0.67
N PHE A 55 -22.44 13.30 0.51
CA PHE A 55 -21.21 13.32 1.29
C PHE A 55 -20.16 12.43 0.62
N GLY A 56 -19.09 13.04 0.09
CA GLY A 56 -18.07 12.33 -0.67
C GLY A 56 -17.08 11.58 0.21
N VAL A 57 -17.49 10.47 0.85
CA VAL A 57 -16.59 9.64 1.69
C VAL A 57 -15.33 9.24 0.90
N THR A 58 -15.52 8.73 -0.31
CA THR A 58 -14.42 8.36 -1.23
C THR A 58 -13.52 9.55 -1.55
N LEU A 59 -14.11 10.73 -1.82
CA LEU A 59 -13.37 11.97 -2.08
C LEU A 59 -12.54 12.43 -0.87
N THR A 60 -13.13 12.39 0.34
CA THR A 60 -12.43 12.72 1.60
C THR A 60 -11.26 11.77 1.84
N LEU A 61 -11.50 10.46 1.77
CA LEU A 61 -10.48 9.44 2.02
C LEU A 61 -9.33 9.55 1.01
N PHE A 62 -9.64 9.60 -0.28
CA PHE A 62 -8.65 9.73 -1.34
C PHE A 62 -7.82 11.01 -1.20
N THR A 63 -8.46 12.14 -0.93
CA THR A 63 -7.77 13.42 -0.76
C THR A 63 -6.84 13.38 0.45
N PHE A 64 -7.31 12.84 1.58
CA PHE A 64 -6.49 12.68 2.78
C PHE A 64 -5.25 11.83 2.50
N LEU A 65 -5.41 10.67 1.86
CA LEU A 65 -4.29 9.79 1.51
C LEU A 65 -3.33 10.42 0.49
N SER A 66 -3.85 11.20 -0.46
CA SER A 66 -3.04 11.94 -1.44
C SER A 66 -2.18 13.03 -0.77
N VAL A 67 -2.73 13.74 0.23
CA VAL A 67 -1.96 14.71 1.02
C VAL A 67 -0.84 14.02 1.81
N LEU A 68 -1.08 12.81 2.33
CA LEU A 68 -0.06 12.04 3.07
C LEU A 68 1.05 11.50 2.16
N SER A 69 0.69 10.95 1.00
CA SER A 69 1.62 10.27 0.08
C SER A 69 2.37 11.24 -0.84
N GLY A 70 1.75 12.37 -1.22
CA GLY A 70 2.31 13.42 -2.05
C GLY A 70 1.79 13.41 -3.50
N PRO A 71 2.28 14.35 -4.34
CA PRO A 71 1.65 14.67 -5.61
C PRO A 71 1.74 13.57 -6.67
N ILE A 72 2.86 12.86 -6.74
CA ILE A 72 3.07 11.80 -7.74
C ILE A 72 2.13 10.61 -7.46
N HIS A 73 2.05 10.19 -6.19
CA HIS A 73 1.12 9.16 -5.75
C HIS A 73 -0.32 9.59 -5.96
N GLY A 74 -0.71 10.79 -5.52
CA GLY A 74 -2.05 11.31 -5.77
C GLY A 74 -2.46 11.29 -7.25
N LEU A 75 -1.54 11.66 -8.16
CA LEU A 75 -1.79 11.61 -9.59
C LEU A 75 -1.98 10.18 -10.12
N ILE A 76 -0.97 9.33 -9.94
CA ILE A 76 -0.94 7.98 -10.52
C ILE A 76 -2.02 7.11 -9.88
N ASP A 77 -2.09 7.13 -8.55
CA ASP A 77 -2.99 6.26 -7.80
C ASP A 77 -4.44 6.73 -7.97
N GLY A 78 -4.70 8.05 -8.04
CA GLY A 78 -6.03 8.58 -8.35
C GLY A 78 -6.53 8.14 -9.72
N PHE A 79 -5.69 8.29 -10.75
CA PHE A 79 -6.02 7.85 -12.11
C PHE A 79 -6.30 6.34 -12.16
N LEU A 80 -5.39 5.52 -11.61
CA LEU A 80 -5.52 4.06 -11.65
C LEU A 80 -6.72 3.56 -10.84
N SER A 81 -6.99 4.16 -9.68
CA SER A 81 -8.12 3.77 -8.84
C SER A 81 -9.44 3.99 -9.56
N GLU A 82 -9.61 5.16 -10.17
CA GLU A 82 -10.81 5.51 -10.93
C GLU A 82 -10.93 4.63 -12.18
N PHE A 83 -9.84 4.44 -12.91
CA PHE A 83 -9.80 3.57 -14.09
C PHE A 83 -10.22 2.13 -13.77
N PHE A 84 -9.63 1.51 -12.74
CA PHE A 84 -10.00 0.15 -12.34
C PHE A 84 -11.44 0.06 -11.84
N PHE A 85 -11.91 1.06 -11.09
CA PHE A 85 -13.29 1.10 -10.64
C PHE A 85 -14.27 1.16 -11.82
N GLN A 86 -14.03 2.03 -12.80
CA GLN A 86 -14.90 2.18 -13.96
C GLN A 86 -14.96 0.89 -14.80
N ILE A 87 -13.82 0.24 -15.05
CA ILE A 87 -13.83 -1.04 -15.78
C ILE A 87 -14.56 -2.11 -14.98
N ALA A 88 -14.30 -2.22 -13.68
CA ALA A 88 -14.91 -3.26 -12.85
C ALA A 88 -16.42 -3.07 -12.66
N VAL A 89 -16.88 -1.83 -12.47
CA VAL A 89 -18.25 -1.52 -12.03
C VAL A 89 -19.11 -0.97 -13.16
N TYR A 90 -18.60 -0.02 -13.96
CA TYR A 90 -19.39 0.61 -15.04
C TYR A 90 -19.35 -0.16 -16.35
N GLN A 91 -18.29 -0.96 -16.57
CA GLN A 91 -18.03 -1.61 -17.86
C GLN A 91 -17.88 -0.61 -19.02
N GLU A 92 -17.65 0.67 -18.70
CA GLU A 92 -17.42 1.78 -19.62
C GLU A 92 -16.37 2.72 -19.02
N ILE A 93 -15.49 3.27 -19.86
CA ILE A 93 -14.37 4.10 -19.43
C ILE A 93 -14.65 5.56 -19.80
N TYR A 94 -14.93 6.36 -18.78
CA TYR A 94 -15.00 7.82 -18.83
C TYR A 94 -13.60 8.39 -18.51
N PHE A 95 -12.77 8.47 -19.54
CA PHE A 95 -11.35 8.81 -19.42
C PHE A 95 -11.11 10.20 -18.80
N GLU A 96 -11.98 11.17 -19.09
CA GLU A 96 -11.94 12.51 -18.51
C GLU A 96 -12.07 12.47 -16.99
N TRP A 97 -12.88 11.57 -16.43
CA TRP A 97 -13.01 11.39 -14.99
C TRP A 97 -11.78 10.73 -14.36
N CYS A 98 -11.16 9.77 -15.06
CA CYS A 98 -9.88 9.21 -14.62
C CYS A 98 -8.80 10.31 -14.51
N LEU A 99 -8.74 11.20 -15.50
CA LEU A 99 -7.84 12.36 -15.48
C LEU A 99 -8.19 13.35 -14.37
N ILE A 100 -9.47 13.69 -14.18
CA ILE A 100 -9.92 14.61 -13.13
C ILE A 100 -9.51 14.07 -11.76
N VAL A 101 -9.76 12.79 -11.45
CA VAL A 101 -9.39 12.19 -10.15
C VAL A 101 -7.87 12.21 -9.94
N GLY A 102 -7.09 11.89 -10.98
CA GLY A 102 -5.63 12.04 -10.94
C GLY A 102 -5.21 13.48 -10.67
N ILE A 103 -5.79 14.47 -11.34
CA ILE A 103 -5.46 15.89 -11.13
C ILE A 103 -5.87 16.37 -9.73
N ILE A 104 -7.00 15.91 -9.20
CA ILE A 104 -7.40 16.15 -7.81
C ILE A 104 -6.27 15.67 -6.88
N GLY A 105 -5.85 14.42 -7.02
CA GLY A 105 -4.78 13.83 -6.21
C GLY A 105 -3.44 14.56 -6.35
N LEU A 106 -3.09 14.98 -7.57
CA LEU A 106 -1.90 15.79 -7.84
C LEU A 106 -1.93 17.10 -7.04
N LEU A 107 -3.00 17.89 -7.22
CA LEU A 107 -3.12 19.23 -6.63
C LEU A 107 -3.12 19.18 -5.11
N VAL A 108 -3.95 18.31 -4.51
CA VAL A 108 -3.99 18.17 -3.05
C VAL A 108 -2.68 17.58 -2.52
N GLY A 109 -2.04 16.68 -3.28
CA GLY A 109 -0.75 16.11 -2.95
C GLY A 109 0.41 17.12 -2.98
N LEU A 110 0.34 18.20 -3.77
CA LEU A 110 1.36 19.28 -3.77
C LEU A 110 1.56 19.88 -2.38
N TYR A 111 0.50 19.91 -1.57
CA TYR A 111 0.59 20.42 -0.20
C TYR A 111 1.54 19.58 0.67
N LYS A 112 1.58 18.26 0.43
CA LYS A 112 2.32 17.20 1.13
C LYS A 112 2.44 17.39 2.64
N TYR A 113 1.82 16.51 3.41
CA TYR A 113 1.89 16.53 4.86
C TYR A 113 3.33 16.62 5.38
N LYS A 114 3.55 17.53 6.34
CA LYS A 114 4.81 17.68 7.08
C LYS A 114 4.51 17.58 8.58
N PRO A 115 5.27 16.79 9.35
CA PRO A 115 5.03 16.65 10.78
C PRO A 115 5.15 17.97 11.52
N LEU A 116 4.34 18.16 12.56
CA LEU A 116 4.23 19.37 13.40
C LEU A 116 3.65 20.60 12.69
N LYS A 117 3.34 20.52 11.39
CA LYS A 117 2.83 21.65 10.62
C LYS A 117 1.49 22.16 11.17
N TYR A 118 0.69 21.28 11.78
CA TYR A 118 -0.68 21.58 12.20
C TYR A 118 -0.80 22.00 13.66
N HIS A 119 0.32 22.12 14.38
CA HIS A 119 0.34 22.66 15.74
C HIS A 119 0.14 24.19 15.76
N GLU A 120 0.50 24.87 14.67
CA GLU A 120 0.29 26.31 14.51
C GLU A 120 -1.00 26.57 13.74
N GLY A 121 -2.01 27.17 14.38
CA GLY A 121 -3.31 27.44 13.77
C GLY A 121 -3.23 28.20 12.44
N ILE A 122 -2.25 29.10 12.28
CA ILE A 122 -2.04 29.86 11.04
C ILE A 122 -1.69 28.96 9.84
N LYS A 123 -0.94 27.87 10.05
CA LYS A 123 -0.60 26.91 8.99
C LYS A 123 -1.82 26.09 8.58
N VAL A 124 -2.72 25.78 9.52
CA VAL A 124 -4.01 25.14 9.24
C VAL A 124 -4.87 26.06 8.37
N TYR A 125 -4.92 27.35 8.70
CA TYR A 125 -5.63 28.36 7.89
C TYR A 125 -5.10 28.44 6.45
N TYR A 126 -3.78 28.47 6.23
CA TYR A 126 -3.24 28.45 4.87
C TYR A 126 -3.55 27.16 4.10
N THR A 127 -3.65 26.03 4.82
CA THR A 127 -4.08 24.76 4.22
C THR A 127 -5.51 24.87 3.72
N PHE A 128 -6.40 25.40 4.56
CA PHE A 128 -7.80 25.64 4.23
C PHE A 128 -7.91 26.56 3.00
N LEU A 129 -7.21 27.71 3.00
CA LEU A 129 -7.24 28.66 1.89
C LEU A 129 -6.76 28.04 0.56
N LEU A 130 -5.70 27.23 0.61
CA LEU A 130 -5.19 26.54 -0.57
C LEU A 130 -6.19 25.50 -1.11
N LEU A 131 -6.83 24.73 -0.23
CA LEU A 131 -7.86 23.76 -0.62
C LEU A 131 -9.08 24.45 -1.24
N VAL A 132 -9.47 25.63 -0.74
CA VAL A 132 -10.52 26.46 -1.36
C VAL A 132 -10.12 26.84 -2.79
N LEU A 133 -8.91 27.37 -2.97
CA LEU A 133 -8.40 27.76 -4.30
C LEU A 133 -8.38 26.57 -5.28
N PHE A 134 -7.87 25.41 -4.82
CA PHE A 134 -7.87 24.19 -5.64
C PHE A 134 -9.26 23.72 -5.99
N THR A 135 -10.24 23.87 -5.08
CA THR A 135 -11.63 23.49 -5.36
C THR A 135 -12.25 24.36 -6.44
N PHE A 136 -12.01 25.67 -6.44
CA PHE A 136 -12.43 26.55 -7.54
C PHE A 136 -11.78 26.16 -8.87
N PHE A 137 -10.46 25.93 -8.86
CA PHE A 137 -9.74 25.50 -10.05
C PHE A 137 -10.27 24.18 -10.62
N LEU A 138 -10.47 23.19 -9.76
CA LEU A 138 -11.00 21.87 -10.13
C LEU A 138 -12.43 21.96 -10.67
N SER A 139 -13.27 22.80 -10.08
CA SER A 139 -14.64 23.04 -10.58
C SER A 139 -14.61 23.62 -11.99
N GLY A 140 -13.74 24.60 -12.26
CA GLY A 140 -13.53 25.14 -13.60
C GLY A 140 -12.97 24.12 -14.58
N LEU A 141 -12.05 23.26 -14.14
CA LEU A 141 -11.50 22.16 -14.94
C LEU A 141 -12.57 21.14 -15.32
N ILE A 142 -13.43 20.76 -14.38
CA ILE A 142 -14.55 19.85 -14.63
C ILE A 142 -15.50 20.46 -15.67
N ILE A 143 -15.87 21.74 -15.52
CA ILE A 143 -16.71 22.44 -16.52
C ILE A 143 -16.04 22.39 -17.90
N ALA A 144 -14.75 22.71 -17.98
CA ALA A 144 -14.01 22.71 -19.24
C ALA A 144 -13.94 21.31 -19.87
N PHE A 145 -13.68 20.26 -19.08
CA PHE A 145 -13.62 18.88 -19.57
C PHE A 145 -14.99 18.43 -20.05
N GLN A 146 -16.06 18.71 -19.30
CA GLN A 146 -17.41 18.35 -19.71
C GLN A 146 -17.84 19.06 -20.99
N THR A 147 -17.51 20.35 -21.15
CA THR A 147 -17.78 21.06 -22.42
C THR A 147 -16.97 20.51 -23.58
N LEU A 148 -15.71 20.09 -23.35
CA LEU A 148 -14.81 19.60 -24.40
C LEU A 148 -15.15 18.17 -24.86
N PHE A 149 -15.40 17.27 -23.92
CA PHE A 149 -15.59 15.85 -24.21
C PHE A 149 -17.04 15.47 -24.52
N ASN A 150 -18.02 16.28 -24.11
CA ASN A 150 -19.45 16.03 -24.35
C ASN A 150 -20.13 17.17 -25.13
N PRO A 151 -19.62 17.56 -26.31
CA PRO A 151 -20.15 18.69 -27.06
C PRO A 151 -21.59 18.43 -27.50
N GLY A 152 -22.49 19.37 -27.17
CA GLY A 152 -23.90 19.33 -27.59
C GLY A 152 -24.80 18.37 -26.81
N GLN A 153 -24.28 17.61 -25.84
CA GLN A 153 -25.09 16.75 -24.98
C GLN A 153 -25.83 17.54 -23.88
N PHE A 154 -25.19 18.59 -23.34
CA PHE A 154 -25.71 19.38 -22.23
C PHE A 154 -25.67 20.87 -22.55
N SER A 155 -26.60 21.63 -21.98
CA SER A 155 -26.52 23.09 -22.02
C SER A 155 -25.36 23.58 -21.15
N LEU A 156 -24.81 24.76 -21.46
CA LEU A 156 -23.74 25.35 -20.63
C LEU A 156 -24.20 25.57 -19.17
N GLU A 157 -25.47 25.93 -18.99
CA GLU A 157 -26.09 26.09 -17.67
C GLU A 157 -26.08 24.77 -16.88
N ASP A 158 -26.47 23.66 -17.51
CA ASP A 158 -26.43 22.34 -16.89
C ASP A 158 -25.02 21.92 -16.51
N ILE A 159 -24.02 22.18 -17.37
CA ILE A 159 -22.61 21.86 -17.07
C ILE A 159 -22.14 22.67 -15.86
N ILE A 160 -22.44 23.97 -15.83
CA ILE A 160 -22.03 24.85 -14.74
C ILE A 160 -22.69 24.41 -13.42
N LEU A 161 -24.00 24.17 -13.41
CA LEU A 161 -24.76 23.83 -12.21
C LEU A 161 -24.50 22.39 -11.74
N ASN A 162 -24.73 21.41 -12.60
CA ASN A 162 -24.76 19.99 -12.23
C ASN A 162 -23.37 19.35 -12.14
N TYR A 163 -22.34 19.95 -12.75
CA TYR A 163 -20.97 19.46 -12.65
C TYR A 163 -20.09 20.42 -11.84
N GLY A 164 -20.01 21.69 -12.25
CA GLY A 164 -19.17 22.69 -11.60
C GLY A 164 -19.56 22.97 -10.15
N PHE A 165 -20.75 23.55 -9.94
CA PHE A 165 -21.24 23.91 -8.61
C PHE A 165 -21.47 22.68 -7.72
N LYS A 166 -22.01 21.60 -8.28
CA LYS A 166 -22.20 20.34 -7.54
C LYS A 166 -20.89 19.83 -6.96
N PHE A 167 -19.83 19.76 -7.77
CA PHE A 167 -18.51 19.38 -7.29
C PHE A 167 -17.98 20.37 -6.25
N PHE A 168 -18.11 21.68 -6.48
CA PHE A 168 -17.65 22.71 -5.55
C PHE A 168 -18.24 22.51 -4.15
N PHE A 169 -19.56 22.29 -4.03
CA PHE A 169 -20.21 22.07 -2.75
C PHE A 169 -19.82 20.74 -2.10
N GLN A 170 -19.70 19.67 -2.88
CA GLN A 170 -19.24 18.38 -2.38
C GLN A 170 -17.80 18.46 -1.85
N ALA A 171 -16.91 19.15 -2.56
CA ALA A 171 -15.53 19.39 -2.16
C ALA A 171 -15.45 20.33 -0.94
N LEU A 172 -16.35 21.29 -0.78
CA LEU A 172 -16.43 22.13 0.42
C LEU A 172 -16.58 21.28 1.67
N VAL A 173 -17.54 20.35 1.68
CA VAL A 173 -17.75 19.45 2.83
C VAL A 173 -16.62 18.43 2.95
N SER A 174 -16.29 17.76 1.84
CA SER A 174 -15.45 16.55 1.86
C SER A 174 -13.96 16.87 1.95
N ILE A 175 -13.50 17.92 1.29
CA ILE A 175 -12.08 18.32 1.21
C ILE A 175 -11.80 19.46 2.18
N ILE A 176 -12.51 20.59 2.01
CA ILE A 176 -12.12 21.85 2.66
C ILE A 176 -12.29 21.78 4.19
N PHE A 177 -13.35 21.13 4.69
CA PHE A 177 -13.56 20.99 6.14
C PHE A 177 -12.93 19.72 6.73
N LEU A 178 -13.21 18.55 6.16
CA LEU A 178 -12.83 17.30 6.82
C LEU A 178 -11.34 16.96 6.69
N VAL A 179 -10.70 17.23 5.56
CA VAL A 179 -9.29 16.87 5.38
C VAL A 179 -8.38 17.61 6.37
N PRO A 180 -8.51 18.94 6.59
CA PRO A 180 -7.76 19.62 7.64
C PRO A 180 -8.00 19.05 9.04
N ILE A 181 -9.24 18.69 9.39
CA ILE A 181 -9.57 18.06 10.68
C ILE A 181 -8.84 16.73 10.83
N LEU A 182 -8.90 15.87 9.81
CA LEU A 182 -8.20 14.58 9.80
C LEU A 182 -6.69 14.77 9.91
N LEU A 183 -6.11 15.78 9.24
CA LEU A 183 -4.68 16.08 9.31
C LEU A 183 -4.25 16.60 10.69
N VAL A 184 -5.07 17.41 11.36
CA VAL A 184 -4.84 17.83 12.75
C VAL A 184 -4.86 16.63 13.70
N ILE A 185 -5.86 15.75 13.57
CA ILE A 185 -5.96 14.52 14.36
C ILE A 185 -4.73 13.63 14.12
N TYR A 186 -4.38 13.40 12.85
CA TYR A 186 -3.22 12.61 12.46
C TYR A 186 -1.90 13.19 13.01
N ASP A 187 -1.68 14.50 12.88
CA ASP A 187 -0.49 15.18 13.40
C ASP A 187 -0.41 15.06 14.93
N ARG A 188 -1.54 15.20 15.63
CA ARG A 188 -1.60 15.07 17.09
C ARG A 188 -1.27 13.64 17.56
N ILE A 189 -1.75 12.62 16.85
CA ILE A 189 -1.49 11.22 17.20
C ILE A 189 -0.03 10.84 16.91
N PHE A 190 0.49 11.20 15.73
CA PHE A 190 1.73 10.63 15.21
C PHE A 190 2.94 11.58 15.20
N ALA A 191 2.75 12.89 15.35
CA ALA A 191 3.83 13.88 15.31
C ALA A 191 4.13 14.54 16.66
N ALA A 192 3.27 14.40 17.69
CA ALA A 192 3.46 15.05 18.99
C ALA A 192 4.84 14.75 19.63
N SER A 193 5.38 13.54 19.42
CA SER A 193 6.71 13.15 19.90
C SER A 193 7.38 12.17 18.93
N GLU A 194 8.71 12.14 18.96
CA GLU A 194 9.47 11.08 18.29
C GLU A 194 9.34 9.79 19.07
N LYS A 195 8.70 8.80 18.45
CA LYS A 195 8.46 7.49 19.04
C LYS A 195 9.00 6.41 18.12
N GLN A 196 9.60 5.39 18.72
CA GLN A 196 9.99 4.16 18.04
C GLN A 196 9.15 3.02 18.63
N LEU A 197 8.07 2.68 17.94
CA LEU A 197 7.13 1.68 18.38
C LEU A 197 7.59 0.31 17.86
N TYR A 198 8.20 -0.46 18.76
CA TYR A 198 8.65 -1.83 18.51
C TYR A 198 7.75 -2.79 19.26
N TYR A 199 6.70 -3.27 18.58
CA TYR A 199 5.75 -4.17 19.19
C TYR A 199 6.05 -5.62 18.79
N MET A 200 6.23 -6.49 19.79
CA MET A 200 6.57 -7.90 19.61
C MET A 200 5.58 -8.64 18.70
N TRP A 201 4.30 -8.28 18.72
CA TRP A 201 3.27 -8.89 17.86
C TRP A 201 3.40 -8.48 16.38
N LEU A 202 4.00 -7.33 16.08
CA LEU A 202 4.25 -6.86 14.70
C LEU A 202 5.62 -7.32 14.17
N THR A 203 6.62 -7.40 15.05
CA THR A 203 7.99 -7.73 14.65
C THR A 203 8.31 -9.21 14.77
N HIS A 204 7.67 -9.94 15.69
CA HIS A 204 7.98 -11.34 16.02
C HIS A 204 9.49 -11.63 16.24
N HIS A 205 10.29 -10.59 16.46
CA HIS A 205 11.73 -10.65 16.64
C HIS A 205 12.12 -9.78 17.83
N PRO A 206 13.11 -10.18 18.66
CA PRO A 206 13.67 -9.31 19.67
C PRO A 206 14.36 -8.10 19.03
N VAL A 207 14.57 -7.03 19.80
CA VAL A 207 15.22 -5.80 19.31
C VAL A 207 16.65 -6.07 18.80
N SER A 208 17.32 -7.10 19.32
CA SER A 208 18.63 -7.56 18.84
C SER A 208 18.62 -7.95 17.36
N ASP A 209 17.48 -8.39 16.83
CA ASP A 209 17.32 -8.91 15.47
C ASP A 209 16.63 -7.88 14.57
N SER A 210 16.86 -6.59 14.85
CA SER A 210 16.24 -5.48 14.13
C SER A 210 16.55 -5.46 12.62
N ASP A 211 17.59 -6.16 12.16
CA ASP A 211 17.91 -6.37 10.74
C ASP A 211 16.81 -7.16 9.98
N HIS A 212 15.97 -7.89 10.70
CA HIS A 212 14.80 -8.60 10.16
C HIS A 212 13.57 -7.70 10.01
N THR A 213 13.66 -6.46 10.47
CA THR A 213 12.54 -5.52 10.49
C THR A 213 12.73 -4.38 9.51
N PHE A 214 11.62 -3.76 9.12
CA PHE A 214 11.62 -2.43 8.52
C PHE A 214 10.63 -1.56 9.30
N TYR A 215 10.71 -0.25 9.11
CA TYR A 215 9.74 0.66 9.71
C TYR A 215 9.03 1.49 8.65
N LEU A 216 7.76 1.76 8.94
CA LEU A 216 6.97 2.80 8.30
C LEU A 216 6.98 4.04 9.20
N LYS A 217 7.07 5.22 8.60
CA LYS A 217 7.12 6.49 9.32
C LYS A 217 5.78 7.21 9.17
N PHE A 218 5.07 7.36 10.29
CA PHE A 218 3.84 8.13 10.40
C PHE A 218 4.16 9.38 11.22
N GLY A 219 4.12 10.57 10.62
CA GLY A 219 4.54 11.79 11.33
C GLY A 219 5.99 11.72 11.78
N ARG A 220 6.20 11.75 13.10
CA ARG A 220 7.51 11.55 13.77
C ARG A 220 7.65 10.16 14.41
N THR A 221 6.61 9.34 14.32
CA THR A 221 6.55 7.98 14.86
C THR A 221 7.06 6.98 13.82
N LYS A 222 7.99 6.11 14.23
CA LYS A 222 8.41 4.94 13.47
C LYS A 222 7.75 3.71 14.05
N ILE A 223 7.03 2.96 13.23
CA ILE A 223 6.42 1.68 13.62
C ILE A 223 7.17 0.57 12.90
N TYR A 224 7.71 -0.36 13.67
CA TYR A 224 8.52 -1.47 13.15
C TYR A 224 7.66 -2.70 12.86
N PHE A 225 7.98 -3.38 11.77
CA PHE A 225 7.29 -4.57 11.29
C PHE A 225 8.29 -5.63 10.86
N CYS A 226 7.94 -6.91 11.03
CA CYS A 226 8.71 -8.02 10.46
C CYS A 226 8.68 -7.95 8.93
N SER A 227 9.85 -7.95 8.29
CA SER A 227 9.94 -7.87 6.83
C SER A 227 9.22 -9.02 6.14
N ARG A 228 9.38 -10.26 6.64
CA ARG A 228 8.77 -11.44 6.02
C ARG A 228 7.26 -11.49 6.26
N CYS A 229 6.81 -11.30 7.51
CA CYS A 229 5.38 -11.35 7.82
C CYS A 229 4.60 -10.23 7.12
N SER A 230 5.15 -9.02 7.06
CA SER A 230 4.55 -7.96 6.24
C SER A 230 4.51 -8.35 4.76
N GLY A 231 5.56 -8.97 4.23
CA GLY A 231 5.55 -9.54 2.88
C GLY A 231 4.35 -10.46 2.69
N VAL A 232 4.19 -11.48 3.55
CA VAL A 232 3.08 -12.44 3.48
C VAL A 232 1.71 -11.76 3.53
N ILE A 233 1.50 -10.84 4.47
CA ILE A 233 0.22 -10.12 4.59
C ILE A 233 -0.05 -9.30 3.32
N LEU A 234 0.94 -8.55 2.83
CA LEU A 234 0.80 -7.72 1.64
C LEU A 234 0.57 -8.56 0.38
N GLY A 235 1.28 -9.69 0.25
CA GLY A 235 1.10 -10.64 -0.84
C GLY A 235 -0.31 -11.22 -0.87
N GLY A 236 -0.83 -11.63 0.28
CA GLY A 236 -2.19 -12.15 0.41
C GLY A 236 -3.24 -11.09 0.07
N LEU A 237 -3.15 -9.90 0.67
CA LEU A 237 -4.08 -8.80 0.41
C LEU A 237 -4.05 -8.32 -1.05
N MET A 238 -2.86 -8.21 -1.65
CA MET A 238 -2.73 -7.83 -3.05
C MET A 238 -3.28 -8.90 -3.99
N SER A 239 -3.00 -10.18 -3.72
CA SER A 239 -3.52 -11.28 -4.52
C SER A 239 -5.05 -11.33 -4.42
N LEU A 240 -5.62 -11.19 -3.22
CA LEU A 240 -7.06 -11.09 -2.99
C LEU A 240 -7.71 -9.95 -3.77
N PHE A 241 -7.13 -8.75 -3.67
CA PHE A 241 -7.63 -7.60 -4.40
C PHE A 241 -7.55 -7.80 -5.92
N LEU A 242 -6.41 -8.28 -6.43
CA LEU A 242 -6.22 -8.49 -7.87
C LEU A 242 -7.15 -9.56 -8.42
N THR A 243 -7.33 -10.69 -7.73
CA THR A 243 -8.28 -11.73 -8.16
C THR A 243 -9.70 -11.18 -8.16
N GLY A 244 -10.11 -10.44 -7.12
CA GLY A 244 -11.45 -9.84 -7.06
C GLY A 244 -11.70 -8.83 -8.18
N ILE A 245 -10.72 -7.98 -8.49
CA ILE A 245 -10.82 -7.03 -9.61
C ILE A 245 -10.90 -7.75 -10.95
N VAL A 246 -10.04 -8.76 -11.18
CA VAL A 246 -10.06 -9.55 -12.42
C VAL A 246 -11.39 -10.27 -12.59
N GLU A 247 -11.94 -10.85 -11.52
CA GLU A 247 -13.25 -11.51 -11.53
C GLU A 247 -14.37 -10.52 -11.87
N MET A 248 -14.38 -9.31 -11.29
CA MET A 248 -15.37 -8.28 -11.62
C MET A 248 -15.28 -7.82 -13.08
N ILE A 249 -14.05 -7.63 -13.60
CA ILE A 249 -13.83 -7.12 -14.95
C ILE A 249 -14.17 -8.18 -16.01
N PHE A 250 -13.65 -9.40 -15.84
CA PHE A 250 -13.73 -10.44 -16.88
C PHE A 250 -14.85 -11.45 -16.66
N GLN A 251 -15.55 -11.38 -15.52
CA GLN A 251 -16.54 -12.38 -15.10
C GLN A 251 -15.98 -13.81 -15.14
N ALA A 252 -14.68 -13.93 -14.86
CA ALA A 252 -13.92 -15.18 -14.97
C ALA A 252 -13.21 -15.47 -13.65
N GLU A 253 -13.53 -16.63 -13.07
CA GLU A 253 -12.87 -17.13 -11.87
C GLU A 253 -11.50 -17.75 -12.20
N LEU A 254 -10.58 -17.68 -11.24
CA LEU A 254 -9.30 -18.37 -11.35
C LEU A 254 -9.52 -19.90 -11.37
N SER A 255 -9.18 -20.56 -12.48
CA SER A 255 -9.31 -22.01 -12.60
C SER A 255 -8.48 -22.74 -11.53
N GLY A 256 -9.04 -23.81 -10.95
CA GLY A 256 -8.37 -24.59 -9.92
C GLY A 256 -7.07 -25.27 -10.40
N GLU A 257 -6.98 -25.60 -11.69
CA GLU A 257 -5.81 -26.18 -12.34
C GLU A 257 -4.64 -25.19 -12.35
N LEU A 258 -4.90 -23.95 -12.79
CA LEU A 258 -3.91 -22.88 -12.78
C LEU A 258 -3.51 -22.54 -11.33
N ALA A 259 -4.47 -22.47 -10.42
CA ALA A 259 -4.20 -22.24 -9.00
C ALA A 259 -3.28 -23.34 -8.43
N LEU A 260 -3.52 -24.61 -8.76
CA LEU A 260 -2.68 -25.74 -8.34
C LEU A 260 -1.24 -25.60 -8.86
N ILE A 261 -1.05 -25.22 -10.12
CA ILE A 261 0.29 -24.96 -10.69
C ILE A 261 0.98 -23.79 -9.96
N LEU A 262 0.24 -22.71 -9.69
CA LEU A 262 0.79 -21.53 -9.02
C LEU A 262 1.22 -21.83 -7.58
N ILE A 263 0.46 -22.61 -6.80
CA ILE A 263 0.88 -22.99 -5.44
C ILE A 263 2.06 -23.96 -5.42
N ILE A 264 2.33 -24.68 -6.52
CA ILE A 264 3.55 -25.47 -6.68
C ILE A 264 4.73 -24.54 -6.99
N VAL A 265 4.59 -23.54 -7.86
CA VAL A 265 5.73 -22.75 -8.33
C VAL A 265 6.09 -21.60 -7.38
N LEU A 266 5.08 -20.86 -6.89
CA LEU A 266 5.29 -19.63 -6.15
C LEU A 266 6.06 -19.79 -4.82
N PRO A 267 5.89 -20.86 -4.02
CA PRO A 267 6.66 -20.98 -2.78
C PRO A 267 8.16 -21.24 -2.99
N ILE A 268 8.59 -21.72 -4.17
CA ILE A 268 9.97 -22.15 -4.43
C ILE A 268 11.02 -21.06 -4.12
N PRO A 269 10.89 -19.80 -4.60
CA PRO A 269 11.82 -18.73 -4.24
C PRO A 269 11.95 -18.50 -2.74
N ASN A 270 10.88 -18.65 -1.95
CA ASN A 270 10.94 -18.52 -0.50
C ASN A 270 11.70 -19.68 0.15
N PHE A 271 11.52 -20.92 -0.33
CA PHE A 271 12.30 -22.07 0.14
C PHE A 271 13.78 -21.92 -0.16
N ILE A 272 14.13 -21.41 -1.33
CA ILE A 272 15.53 -21.10 -1.68
C ILE A 272 16.06 -19.96 -0.79
N ASP A 273 15.29 -18.87 -0.63
CA ASP A 273 15.68 -17.72 0.18
C ASP A 273 15.95 -18.15 1.63
N TRP A 274 14.96 -18.79 2.25
CA TRP A 274 15.02 -19.24 3.63
C TRP A 274 16.00 -20.38 3.84
N GLY A 275 16.02 -21.38 2.95
CA GLY A 275 16.91 -22.54 3.06
C GLY A 275 18.39 -22.14 2.99
N THR A 276 18.76 -21.25 2.05
CA THR A 276 20.14 -20.74 1.97
C THR A 276 20.54 -19.92 3.19
N GLN A 277 19.61 -19.18 3.80
CA GLN A 277 19.84 -18.47 5.06
C GLN A 277 20.01 -19.43 6.24
N ARG A 278 19.12 -20.42 6.37
CA ARG A 278 19.13 -21.38 7.47
C ARG A 278 20.37 -22.28 7.44
N LEU A 279 20.86 -22.60 6.25
CA LEU A 279 22.11 -23.32 6.05
C LEU A 279 23.36 -22.44 6.19
N LEU A 280 23.23 -21.19 6.63
CA LEU A 280 24.33 -20.24 6.82
C LEU A 280 25.19 -20.08 5.54
N LEU A 281 24.56 -20.15 4.36
CA LEU A 281 25.25 -19.95 3.07
C LEU A 281 25.30 -18.47 2.69
N ARG A 282 24.36 -17.66 3.21
CA ARG A 282 24.34 -16.21 3.06
C ARG A 282 23.56 -15.55 4.18
N LYS A 283 23.80 -14.25 4.34
CA LYS A 283 22.94 -13.38 5.16
C LYS A 283 21.67 -13.01 4.39
N SER A 284 20.60 -12.84 5.13
CA SER A 284 19.32 -12.38 4.58
C SER A 284 19.30 -10.86 4.49
N THR A 285 18.59 -10.32 3.49
CA THR A 285 18.31 -8.88 3.42
C THR A 285 16.83 -8.62 3.70
N THR A 286 16.50 -7.41 4.14
CA THR A 286 15.11 -6.98 4.34
C THR A 286 14.31 -7.14 3.04
N GLU A 287 14.91 -6.79 1.91
CA GLU A 287 14.29 -6.86 0.58
C GLU A 287 13.97 -8.29 0.18
N SER A 288 14.90 -9.23 0.36
CA SER A 288 14.67 -10.62 0.00
C SER A 288 13.60 -11.25 0.89
N ARG A 289 13.60 -10.96 2.19
CA ARG A 289 12.56 -11.39 3.15
C ARG A 289 11.17 -10.88 2.76
N LEU A 290 11.09 -9.61 2.37
CA LEU A 290 9.85 -8.95 2.02
C LEU A 290 9.27 -9.48 0.70
N LEU A 291 10.11 -9.61 -0.33
CA LEU A 291 9.72 -10.16 -1.64
C LEU A 291 9.31 -11.64 -1.54
N THR A 292 10.09 -12.47 -0.87
CA THR A 292 9.77 -13.90 -0.73
C THR A 292 8.55 -14.12 0.15
N GLY A 293 8.39 -13.31 1.21
CA GLY A 293 7.15 -13.24 1.98
C GLY A 293 5.96 -12.87 1.10
N PHE A 294 6.09 -11.83 0.26
CA PHE A 294 5.04 -11.42 -0.68
C PHE A 294 4.58 -12.54 -1.60
N ILE A 295 5.53 -13.25 -2.20
CA ILE A 295 5.22 -14.38 -3.08
C ILE A 295 4.48 -15.50 -2.32
N VAL A 296 4.91 -15.81 -1.09
CA VAL A 296 4.22 -16.80 -0.24
C VAL A 296 2.81 -16.33 0.11
N GLY A 297 2.63 -15.06 0.48
CA GLY A 297 1.32 -14.48 0.74
C GLY A 297 0.36 -14.63 -0.44
N ALA A 298 0.85 -14.33 -1.65
CA ALA A 298 0.07 -14.52 -2.86
C ALA A 298 -0.32 -15.98 -3.08
N ALA A 299 0.62 -16.91 -2.87
CA ALA A 299 0.35 -18.36 -2.96
C ALA A 299 -0.68 -18.83 -1.93
N LEU A 300 -0.66 -18.30 -0.70
CA LEU A 300 -1.64 -18.62 0.34
C LEU A 300 -3.06 -18.23 -0.08
N HIS A 301 -3.23 -17.04 -0.67
CA HIS A 301 -4.53 -16.63 -1.22
C HIS A 301 -4.97 -17.56 -2.37
N ILE A 302 -4.07 -17.81 -3.34
CA ILE A 302 -4.35 -18.65 -4.52
C ILE A 302 -4.75 -20.08 -4.12
N MET A 303 -4.24 -20.59 -3.00
CA MET A 303 -4.61 -21.90 -2.47
C MET A 303 -6.12 -22.06 -2.24
N SER A 304 -6.84 -20.97 -1.93
CA SER A 304 -8.30 -21.01 -1.73
C SER A 304 -9.08 -21.48 -2.97
N PHE A 305 -8.52 -21.33 -4.17
CA PHE A 305 -9.11 -21.77 -5.43
C PHE A 305 -8.85 -23.25 -5.75
N THR A 306 -8.06 -23.95 -4.92
CA THR A 306 -7.69 -25.35 -5.15
C THR A 306 -8.64 -26.36 -4.48
N TYR A 307 -9.83 -25.94 -4.04
CA TYR A 307 -10.78 -26.79 -3.30
C TYR A 307 -11.10 -28.11 -4.03
N LYS A 308 -11.30 -28.08 -5.36
CA LYS A 308 -11.54 -29.30 -6.18
C LYS A 308 -10.36 -30.28 -6.14
N TYR A 309 -9.16 -29.79 -5.86
CA TYR A 309 -7.90 -30.53 -5.81
C TYR A 309 -7.39 -30.72 -4.37
N TYR A 310 -8.28 -30.66 -3.37
CA TYR A 310 -7.92 -30.68 -1.95
C TYR A 310 -6.86 -31.73 -1.57
N PHE A 311 -7.02 -32.98 -2.02
CA PHE A 311 -6.05 -34.05 -1.72
C PHE A 311 -4.65 -33.76 -2.27
N PHE A 312 -4.55 -33.26 -3.51
CA PHE A 312 -3.28 -32.86 -4.11
C PHE A 312 -2.66 -31.66 -3.40
N THR A 313 -3.49 -30.67 -3.05
CA THR A 313 -3.05 -29.51 -2.26
C THR A 313 -2.44 -29.95 -0.92
N MET A 314 -3.10 -30.87 -0.20
CA MET A 314 -2.57 -31.42 1.05
C MET A 314 -1.25 -32.16 0.85
N LEU A 315 -1.12 -32.98 -0.20
CA LEU A 315 0.13 -33.67 -0.53
C LEU A 315 1.28 -32.69 -0.82
N ILE A 316 1.01 -31.63 -1.60
CA ILE A 316 1.99 -30.58 -1.92
C ILE A 316 2.43 -29.86 -0.64
N LEU A 317 1.49 -29.49 0.24
CA LEU A 317 1.80 -28.87 1.52
C LEU A 317 2.66 -29.79 2.39
N THR A 318 2.32 -31.07 2.50
CA THR A 318 3.12 -32.06 3.24
C THR A 318 4.53 -32.13 2.68
N LEU A 319 4.71 -32.21 1.36
CA LEU A 319 6.02 -32.22 0.73
C LEU A 319 6.83 -30.96 1.09
N TYR A 320 6.21 -29.79 1.03
CA TYR A 320 6.85 -28.53 1.42
C TYR A 320 7.27 -28.50 2.89
N PHE A 321 6.42 -28.97 3.80
CA PHE A 321 6.79 -29.09 5.21
C PHE A 321 7.92 -30.10 5.44
N CYS A 322 7.94 -31.23 4.73
CA CYS A 322 9.05 -32.17 4.80
C CYS A 322 10.38 -31.51 4.38
N VAL A 323 10.40 -30.78 3.26
CA VAL A 323 11.59 -30.03 2.81
C VAL A 323 11.98 -28.98 3.85
N PHE A 324 11.01 -28.24 4.40
CA PHE A 324 11.26 -27.26 5.45
C PHE A 324 11.94 -27.90 6.67
N PHE A 325 11.41 -29.00 7.20
CA PHE A 325 11.98 -29.68 8.37
C PHE A 325 13.38 -30.24 8.11
N LEU A 326 13.65 -30.78 6.91
CA LEU A 326 15.00 -31.21 6.52
C LEU A 326 16.00 -30.04 6.54
N LEU A 327 15.61 -28.88 6.00
CA LEU A 327 16.43 -27.67 6.03
C LEU A 327 16.64 -27.13 7.46
N VAL A 328 15.61 -27.15 8.31
CA VAL A 328 15.74 -26.80 9.74
C VAL A 328 16.78 -27.71 10.40
N PHE A 329 16.66 -29.02 10.21
CA PHE A 329 17.52 -30.03 10.81
C PHE A 329 18.97 -29.85 10.40
N TRP A 330 19.26 -29.73 9.10
CA TRP A 330 20.63 -29.52 8.61
C TRP A 330 21.20 -28.17 9.01
N GLY A 331 20.40 -27.11 9.00
CA GLY A 331 20.83 -25.80 9.47
C GLY A 331 21.23 -25.82 10.95
N HIS A 332 20.41 -26.43 11.80
CA HIS A 332 20.70 -26.58 13.22
C HIS A 332 21.98 -27.39 13.45
N LYS A 333 22.15 -28.51 12.74
CA LYS A 333 23.36 -29.34 12.83
C LYS A 333 24.62 -28.54 12.47
N LYS A 334 24.54 -27.67 11.45
CA LYS A 334 25.66 -26.81 11.03
C LYS A 334 25.96 -25.73 12.07
N GLU A 335 24.94 -25.08 12.59
CA GLU A 335 25.04 -24.06 13.65
C GLU A 335 25.73 -24.61 14.91
N MET A 336 25.29 -25.79 15.38
CA MET A 336 25.91 -26.46 16.54
C MET A 336 27.37 -26.89 16.30
N LYS A 337 27.75 -27.14 15.05
CA LYS A 337 29.14 -27.47 14.71
C LYS A 337 30.04 -26.24 14.83
N LEU A 338 29.59 -25.10 14.31
CA LEU A 338 30.33 -23.84 14.36
C LEU A 338 30.51 -23.34 15.80
N LEU A 339 29.46 -23.43 16.63
CA LEU A 339 29.56 -23.05 18.04
C LEU A 339 30.62 -23.87 18.80
N LYS A 340 30.71 -25.18 18.53
CA LYS A 340 31.73 -26.04 19.13
C LYS A 340 33.14 -25.70 18.68
N GLU A 341 33.31 -25.31 17.41
CA GLU A 341 34.60 -24.86 16.87
C GLU A 341 35.00 -23.53 17.51
N GLU A 342 34.06 -22.58 17.67
CA GLU A 342 34.29 -21.29 18.35
C GLU A 342 34.64 -21.47 19.84
N ASP A 343 33.94 -22.34 20.57
CA ASP A 343 34.23 -22.64 21.98
C ASP A 343 35.63 -23.27 22.15
N TYR A 344 36.01 -24.17 21.24
CA TYR A 344 37.33 -24.79 21.24
C TYR A 344 38.45 -23.77 20.97
N ASP A 345 38.25 -22.90 19.98
CA ASP A 345 39.17 -21.82 19.67
C ASP A 345 39.28 -20.84 20.84
N TYR A 346 38.19 -20.52 21.52
CA TYR A 346 38.21 -19.66 22.70
C TYR A 346 39.00 -20.30 23.85
N LEU A 347 38.75 -21.57 24.17
CA LEU A 347 39.45 -22.28 25.24
C LEU A 347 40.95 -22.39 24.95
N SER A 348 41.32 -22.79 23.72
CA SER A 348 42.73 -22.90 23.31
C SER A 348 43.48 -21.56 23.37
N ASN A 349 42.81 -20.44 23.05
CA ASN A 349 43.41 -19.11 23.12
C ASN A 349 43.45 -18.52 24.54
N SER A 350 42.61 -19.01 25.45
CA SER A 350 42.53 -18.49 26.83
C SER A 350 43.62 -19.02 27.77
N GLY A 351 44.40 -20.02 27.34
CA GLY A 351 45.49 -20.61 28.15
C GLY A 351 45.00 -21.25 29.45
N ILE A 352 43.70 -21.61 29.51
CA ILE A 352 43.10 -22.36 30.61
C ILE A 352 43.34 -23.84 30.30
N ASP A 353 44.52 -24.34 30.68
CA ASP A 353 44.85 -25.78 30.70
C ASP A 353 44.38 -26.44 32.01
#